data_AF-A0A2T4D3N9-F1
#
_entry.id   AF-A0A2T4D3N9-F1
#
_cell.length_a   1.000
_cell.length_b   1.000
_cell.length_c   1.000
_cell.angle_alpha   90.00
_cell.angle_beta   90.00
_cell.angle_gamma   90.00
#
_symmetry.space_group_name_H-M   'P 1'
#
loop_
_entity.id
_entity.type
_entity.pdbx_description
1 polymer ?
#
loop_
_entity_poly.entity_id
_entity_poly.type
_entity_poly.pdbx_seq_one_letter_code
_entity_poly.pdbx_strand_id
1 'polypeptide(L)'
;VVIVDLILWMAWKPKPMNAMPPEGELPFISILLAVRNEVHTVNFVLNSLEKLDYPADKFEVLMGDDGSDDGSTKILRAWDKETNNFFYVPIQANQYQLKAKANVLAQLADRAKGKYFMITDADVEVPASWISKHLACWKTGMGVQSGFSLVKTKNFFSSMQMIDWGLALGMVKI
;
A
#
# COMPACT_ATOMS: atom_id res chain seq x y z
N VAL A 1 -12.06 22.95 -18.28
CA VAL A 1 -11.10 21.98 -17.72
C VAL A 1 -9.97 22.78 -17.07
N VAL A 2 -8.93 23.22 -17.77
CA VAL A 2 -7.74 23.91 -17.19
C VAL A 2 -8.02 25.04 -16.17
N ILE A 3 -8.94 25.98 -16.44
CA ILE A 3 -9.24 27.07 -15.50
C ILE A 3 -9.94 26.55 -14.22
N VAL A 4 -10.82 25.56 -14.37
CA VAL A 4 -11.50 24.91 -13.24
C VAL A 4 -10.47 24.13 -12.42
N ASP A 5 -9.56 23.41 -13.07
CA ASP A 5 -8.51 22.64 -12.39
C ASP A 5 -7.53 23.56 -11.66
N LEU A 6 -7.20 24.72 -12.23
CA LEU A 6 -6.38 25.75 -11.59
C LEU A 6 -7.07 26.35 -10.35
N ILE A 7 -8.37 26.64 -10.44
CA ILE A 7 -9.17 27.13 -9.30
C ILE A 7 -9.25 26.07 -8.20
N LEU A 8 -9.51 24.81 -8.56
CA LEU A 8 -9.54 23.69 -7.62
C LEU A 8 -8.16 23.47 -6.97
N TRP A 9 -7.07 23.55 -7.73
CA TRP A 9 -5.71 23.46 -7.21
C TRP A 9 -5.39 24.57 -6.20
N MET A 10 -5.71 25.83 -6.52
CA MET A 10 -5.51 26.96 -5.62
C MET A 10 -6.41 26.89 -4.37
N ALA A 11 -7.61 26.32 -4.50
CA ALA A 11 -8.55 26.13 -3.40
C ALA A 11 -8.26 24.88 -2.56
N TRP A 12 -7.52 23.90 -3.08
CA TRP A 12 -7.21 22.66 -2.38
C TRP A 12 -6.19 22.91 -1.28
N LYS A 13 -6.70 23.04 -0.06
CA LYS A 13 -5.91 22.95 1.17
C LYS A 13 -6.22 21.62 1.84
N PRO A 14 -5.45 20.54 1.61
CA PRO A 14 -5.68 19.28 2.31
C PRO A 14 -5.58 19.54 3.81
N LYS A 15 -6.71 19.45 4.51
CA LYS A 15 -6.69 19.53 5.97
C LYS A 15 -6.04 18.25 6.48
N PRO A 16 -5.00 18.33 7.33
CA PRO A 16 -4.48 17.14 7.97
C PRO A 16 -5.62 16.51 8.76
N MET A 17 -5.95 15.26 8.43
CA MET A 17 -6.90 14.51 9.24
C MET A 17 -6.16 14.12 10.52
N ASN A 18 -6.50 14.80 11.62
CA ASN A 18 -6.04 14.49 12.97
C ASN A 18 -6.80 13.26 13.48
N ALA A 19 -6.65 12.14 12.80
CA ALA A 19 -7.25 10.88 13.21
C ALA A 19 -6.24 10.20 14.13
N MET A 20 -6.56 10.13 15.43
CA MET A 20 -5.76 9.38 16.39
C MET A 20 -6.08 7.89 16.25
N PRO A 21 -5.08 7.00 16.37
CA PRO A 21 -5.34 5.57 16.38
C PRO A 21 -6.32 5.19 17.51
N PRO A 22 -6.99 4.04 17.43
CA PRO A 22 -7.95 3.59 18.44
C PRO A 22 -7.35 3.62 19.84
N GLU A 23 -8.13 4.06 20.83
CA GLU A 23 -7.74 3.94 22.24
C GLU A 23 -7.64 2.46 22.63
N GLY A 24 -6.49 2.06 23.19
CA GLY A 24 -6.26 0.69 23.67
C GLY A 24 -5.04 0.01 23.07
N GLU A 25 -5.01 -1.33 23.13
CA GLU A 25 -3.90 -2.11 22.59
C GLU A 25 -3.90 -2.07 21.04
N LEU A 26 -2.75 -1.74 20.47
CA LEU A 26 -2.57 -1.73 19.03
C LEU A 26 -2.66 -3.16 18.45
N PRO A 27 -3.54 -3.39 17.43
CA PRO A 27 -3.69 -4.70 16.80
C PRO A 27 -2.45 -5.06 15.97
N PHE A 28 -2.16 -6.36 15.84
CA PHE A 28 -1.15 -6.82 14.91
C PHE A 28 -1.67 -6.71 13.46
N ILE A 29 -0.87 -6.14 12.55
CA ILE A 29 -1.22 -5.91 11.14
C ILE A 29 -0.35 -6.77 10.21
N SER A 30 -0.94 -7.40 9.20
CA SER A 30 -0.17 -8.02 8.12
C SER A 30 -0.34 -7.22 6.84
N ILE A 31 0.78 -6.71 6.33
CA ILE A 31 0.85 -5.97 5.07
C ILE A 31 1.20 -6.98 3.97
N LEU A 32 0.37 -7.08 2.93
CA LEU A 32 0.55 -8.05 1.85
C LEU A 32 0.99 -7.31 0.58
N LEU A 33 2.16 -7.70 0.05
CA LEU A 33 2.75 -7.10 -1.13
C LEU A 33 2.97 -8.15 -2.22
N ALA A 34 2.24 -8.00 -3.32
CA ALA A 34 2.44 -8.82 -4.51
C ALA A 34 3.27 -8.04 -5.54
N VAL A 35 4.32 -8.66 -6.06
CA VAL A 35 5.33 -8.02 -6.92
C VAL A 35 5.46 -8.78 -8.23
N ARG A 36 5.52 -8.08 -9.36
CA ARG A 36 5.79 -8.64 -10.69
C ARG A 36 6.50 -7.60 -11.55
N ASN A 37 7.77 -7.82 -11.85
CA ASN A 37 8.58 -6.96 -12.72
C ASN A 37 8.65 -5.48 -12.28
N GLU A 38 8.97 -5.25 -11.00
CA GLU A 38 9.00 -3.94 -10.35
C GLU A 38 10.40 -3.59 -9.82
N VAL A 39 11.49 -4.02 -10.47
CA VAL A 39 12.86 -3.85 -9.96
C VAL A 39 13.23 -2.37 -9.70
N HIS A 40 12.63 -1.45 -10.46
CA HIS A 40 12.91 -0.02 -10.38
C HIS A 40 12.09 0.72 -9.32
N THR A 41 10.98 0.13 -8.87
CA THR A 41 9.92 0.78 -8.09
C THR A 41 9.73 0.13 -6.72
N VAL A 42 9.97 -1.18 -6.60
CA VAL A 42 9.72 -1.96 -5.39
C VAL A 42 10.47 -1.44 -4.17
N ASN A 43 11.68 -0.89 -4.35
CA ASN A 43 12.40 -0.28 -3.23
C ASN A 43 11.68 0.97 -2.69
N PHE A 44 10.92 1.71 -3.49
CA PHE A 44 10.19 2.88 -2.99
C PHE A 44 9.09 2.47 -2.01
N VAL A 45 8.29 1.45 -2.34
CA VAL A 45 7.26 0.96 -1.43
C VAL A 45 7.89 0.35 -0.17
N LEU A 46 8.94 -0.47 -0.29
CA LEU A 46 9.58 -1.12 0.87
C LEU A 46 10.18 -0.09 1.84
N ASN A 47 10.91 0.91 1.31
CA ASN A 47 11.41 2.02 2.12
C ASN A 47 10.28 2.85 2.76
N SER A 48 9.12 2.96 2.12
CA SER A 48 7.97 3.67 2.70
C SER A 48 7.31 2.87 3.83
N LEU A 49 7.26 1.54 3.68
CA LEU A 49 6.73 0.61 4.68
C LEU A 49 7.64 0.52 5.92
N GLU A 50 8.96 0.58 5.73
CA GLU A 50 9.92 0.61 6.85
C GLU A 50 9.76 1.88 7.71
N LYS A 51 9.29 2.98 7.10
CA LYS A 51 9.10 4.29 7.75
C LYS A 51 7.71 4.46 8.37
N LEU A 52 6.92 3.39 8.49
CA LEU A 52 5.61 3.46 9.13
C LEU A 52 5.75 3.89 10.60
N ASP A 53 4.92 4.83 11.01
CA ASP A 53 4.78 5.28 12.40
C ASP A 53 3.87 4.30 13.15
N TYR A 54 4.36 3.07 13.30
CA TYR A 54 3.70 1.96 13.99
C TYR A 54 4.77 1.06 14.62
N PRO A 55 4.54 0.48 15.82
CA PRO A 55 5.54 -0.35 16.47
C PRO A 55 5.96 -1.53 15.59
N ALA A 56 7.26 -1.71 15.38
CA ALA A 56 7.81 -2.71 14.46
C ALA A 56 7.46 -4.16 14.84
N ASP A 57 7.15 -4.41 16.11
CA ASP A 57 6.67 -5.68 16.66
C ASP A 57 5.15 -5.88 16.53
N LYS A 58 4.42 -4.88 16.00
CA LYS A 58 2.97 -4.90 15.80
C LYS A 58 2.57 -4.97 14.32
N PHE A 59 3.52 -5.16 13.41
CA PHE A 59 3.19 -5.48 12.03
C PHE A 59 4.23 -6.37 11.36
N GLU A 60 3.82 -7.03 10.29
CA GLU A 60 4.70 -7.75 9.37
C GLU A 60 4.39 -7.36 7.92
N VAL A 61 5.40 -7.44 7.06
CA VAL A 61 5.29 -7.24 5.61
C VAL A 61 5.57 -8.57 4.93
N LEU A 62 4.53 -9.20 4.39
CA LEU A 62 4.63 -10.43 3.61
C LEU A 62 4.75 -10.07 2.13
N MET A 63 5.85 -10.48 1.50
CA MET A 63 6.18 -10.13 0.12
C MET A 63 6.22 -11.38 -0.74
N GLY A 64 5.43 -11.38 -1.82
CA GLY A 64 5.39 -12.47 -2.78
C GLY A 64 5.74 -11.99 -4.18
N ASP A 65 6.58 -12.75 -4.87
CA ASP A 65 6.92 -12.50 -6.27
C ASP A 65 6.12 -13.42 -7.19
N ASP A 66 5.40 -12.83 -8.14
CA ASP A 66 4.61 -13.54 -9.15
C ASP A 66 5.47 -14.00 -10.34
N GLY A 67 6.73 -14.39 -10.12
CA GLY A 67 7.62 -14.93 -11.15
C GLY A 67 8.34 -13.88 -12.00
N SER A 68 8.88 -12.85 -11.38
CA SER A 68 9.61 -11.77 -12.06
C SER A 68 10.88 -12.25 -12.77
N ASP A 69 11.26 -11.57 -13.86
CA ASP A 69 12.48 -11.82 -14.66
C ASP A 69 13.48 -10.66 -14.67
N ASP A 70 13.18 -9.57 -13.96
CA ASP A 70 13.94 -8.32 -13.95
C ASP A 70 14.86 -8.14 -12.72
N GLY A 71 14.84 -9.09 -11.78
CA GLY A 71 15.60 -9.04 -10.53
C GLY A 71 14.81 -8.59 -9.30
N SER A 72 13.50 -8.30 -9.42
CA SER A 72 12.63 -7.95 -8.29
C SER A 72 12.72 -8.95 -7.13
N THR A 73 12.74 -10.25 -7.42
CA THR A 73 12.87 -11.32 -6.42
C THR A 73 14.12 -11.20 -5.56
N LYS A 74 15.24 -10.74 -6.15
CA LYS A 74 16.51 -10.56 -5.41
C LYS A 74 16.38 -9.46 -4.38
N ILE A 75 15.68 -8.37 -4.71
CA ILE A 75 15.42 -7.27 -3.78
C ILE A 75 14.57 -7.78 -2.61
N LEU A 76 13.46 -8.48 -2.87
CA LEU A 76 12.61 -8.99 -1.80
C LEU A 76 13.34 -9.92 -0.83
N ARG A 77 14.21 -10.79 -1.35
CA ARG A 77 15.04 -11.69 -0.54
C ARG A 77 16.15 -10.98 0.23
N ALA A 78 16.59 -9.81 -0.20
CA ALA A 78 17.53 -9.00 0.57
C ALA A 78 16.82 -8.37 1.77
N TRP A 79 15.66 -7.76 1.55
CA TRP A 79 14.81 -7.20 2.61
C TRP A 79 14.40 -8.23 3.67
N ASP A 80 14.03 -9.44 3.24
CA ASP A 80 13.75 -10.59 4.13
C ASP A 80 14.89 -10.93 5.11
N LYS A 81 16.15 -10.66 4.72
CA LYS A 81 17.33 -10.94 5.54
C LYS A 81 17.76 -9.75 6.39
N GLU A 82 17.54 -8.54 5.89
CA GLU A 82 18.06 -7.30 6.47
C GLU A 82 17.07 -6.66 7.46
N THR A 83 15.77 -6.94 7.35
CA THR A 83 14.73 -6.26 8.12
C THR A 83 13.82 -7.25 8.84
N ASN A 84 13.79 -7.17 10.18
CA ASN A 84 13.19 -8.19 11.05
C ASN A 84 11.69 -8.47 10.85
N ASN A 85 10.93 -7.52 10.29
CA ASN A 85 9.48 -7.63 10.09
C ASN A 85 9.08 -7.71 8.61
N PHE A 86 10.02 -7.94 7.70
CA PHE A 86 9.77 -8.18 6.28
C PHE A 86 10.07 -9.64 5.98
N PHE A 87 9.15 -10.31 5.28
CA PHE A 87 9.24 -11.74 5.03
C PHE A 87 8.98 -12.04 3.57
N TYR A 88 9.96 -12.64 2.88
CA TYR A 88 9.77 -13.11 1.53
C TYR A 88 9.10 -14.49 1.54
N VAL A 89 8.03 -14.60 0.75
CA VAL A 89 7.23 -15.81 0.63
C VAL A 89 7.37 -16.38 -0.79
N PRO A 90 7.92 -17.60 -0.95
CA PRO A 90 7.91 -18.29 -2.23
C PRO A 90 6.48 -18.58 -2.67
N ILE A 91 6.13 -18.14 -3.88
CA ILE A 91 4.77 -18.28 -4.44
C ILE A 91 4.71 -19.50 -5.36
N GLN A 92 3.71 -20.35 -5.14
CA GLN A 92 3.40 -21.48 -6.01
C GLN A 92 2.44 -21.04 -7.12
N ALA A 93 2.72 -21.41 -8.36
CA ALA A 93 1.79 -21.12 -9.46
C ALA A 93 0.50 -21.94 -9.33
N ASN A 94 -0.65 -21.31 -9.56
CA ASN A 94 -1.98 -21.94 -9.64
C ASN A 94 -2.45 -22.72 -8.39
N GLN A 95 -1.93 -22.44 -7.19
CA GLN A 95 -2.30 -23.16 -5.96
C GLN A 95 -3.81 -23.15 -5.69
N TYR A 96 -4.47 -22.01 -5.96
CA TYR A 96 -5.89 -21.80 -5.70
C TYR A 96 -6.75 -21.69 -6.97
N GLN A 97 -6.23 -22.10 -8.13
CA GLN A 97 -6.80 -21.75 -9.45
C GLN A 97 -6.92 -20.23 -9.67
N LEU A 98 -6.26 -19.43 -8.82
CA LEU A 98 -6.10 -18.01 -8.96
C LEU A 98 -4.89 -17.72 -9.86
N LYS A 99 -4.92 -16.56 -10.51
CA LYS A 99 -3.83 -16.09 -11.38
C LYS A 99 -3.26 -14.78 -10.88
N ALA A 100 -1.99 -14.57 -11.23
CA ALA A 100 -1.27 -13.33 -11.00
C ALA A 100 -1.35 -12.84 -9.55
N LYS A 101 -1.55 -11.53 -9.35
CA LYS A 101 -1.68 -10.86 -8.05
C LYS A 101 -2.61 -11.58 -7.06
N ALA A 102 -3.75 -12.08 -7.52
CA ALA A 102 -4.70 -12.77 -6.64
C ALA A 102 -4.14 -14.08 -6.06
N ASN A 103 -3.35 -14.83 -6.84
CA ASN A 103 -2.68 -16.04 -6.38
C ASN A 103 -1.62 -15.72 -5.32
N VAL A 104 -0.85 -14.65 -5.53
CA VAL A 104 0.14 -14.17 -4.57
C VAL A 104 -0.56 -13.79 -3.27
N LEU A 105 -1.52 -12.87 -3.33
CA LEU A 105 -2.19 -12.34 -2.13
C LEU A 105 -2.89 -13.43 -1.31
N ALA A 106 -3.49 -14.44 -1.95
CA ALA A 106 -4.08 -15.57 -1.24
C ALA A 106 -3.03 -16.35 -0.42
N GLN A 107 -1.88 -16.67 -1.02
CA GLN A 107 -0.80 -17.39 -0.34
C GLN A 107 -0.11 -16.57 0.75
N LEU A 108 -0.09 -15.24 0.61
CA LEU A 108 0.37 -14.34 1.67
C LEU A 108 -0.63 -14.29 2.83
N ALA A 109 -1.94 -14.23 2.52
CA ALA A 109 -3.00 -14.23 3.52
C ALA A 109 -3.00 -15.51 4.38
N ASP A 110 -2.68 -16.68 3.82
CA ASP A 110 -2.54 -17.93 4.58
C ASP A 110 -1.42 -17.90 5.63
N ARG A 111 -0.40 -17.07 5.41
CA ARG A 111 0.76 -16.92 6.31
C ARG A 111 0.64 -15.72 7.26
N ALA A 112 -0.35 -14.87 7.04
CA ALA A 112 -0.57 -13.65 7.80
C ALA A 112 -1.04 -13.95 9.23
N LYS A 113 -0.46 -13.25 10.20
CA LYS A 113 -0.80 -13.36 11.63
C LYS A 113 -1.69 -12.22 12.11
N GLY A 114 -1.81 -11.16 11.31
CA GLY A 114 -2.51 -9.95 11.66
C GLY A 114 -4.01 -10.11 11.71
N LYS A 115 -4.63 -9.33 12.60
CA LYS A 115 -6.08 -9.19 12.68
C LYS A 115 -6.64 -8.49 11.45
N TYR A 116 -5.85 -7.60 10.85
CA TYR A 116 -6.19 -6.85 9.66
C TYR A 116 -5.15 -7.09 8.56
N PHE A 117 -5.63 -7.19 7.34
CA PHE A 117 -4.80 -7.19 6.14
C PHE A 117 -4.78 -5.81 5.52
N MET A 118 -3.59 -5.30 5.27
CA MET A 118 -3.40 -4.08 4.48
C MET A 118 -2.68 -4.47 3.18
N ILE A 119 -3.26 -4.10 2.05
CA ILE A 119 -2.76 -4.49 0.73
C ILE A 119 -2.38 -3.21 -0.01
N THR A 120 -1.19 -3.20 -0.60
CA THR A 120 -0.71 -2.10 -1.45
C THR A 120 -0.07 -2.65 -2.71
N ASP A 121 0.00 -1.82 -3.74
CA ASP A 121 0.73 -2.13 -4.98
C ASP A 121 2.23 -1.94 -4.77
N ALA A 122 3.01 -2.65 -5.60
CA ALA A 122 4.47 -2.65 -5.54
C ALA A 122 5.11 -1.35 -6.07
N ASP A 123 4.35 -0.51 -6.73
CA ASP A 123 4.73 0.79 -7.27
C ASP A 123 4.15 1.99 -6.48
N VAL A 124 3.55 1.74 -5.31
CA VAL A 124 2.90 2.76 -4.47
C VAL A 124 3.70 3.04 -3.20
N GLU A 125 4.10 4.29 -2.98
CA GLU A 125 4.62 4.78 -1.70
C GLU A 125 3.46 5.09 -0.73
N VAL A 126 3.53 4.58 0.49
CA VAL A 126 2.54 4.88 1.54
C VAL A 126 3.05 5.96 2.51
N PRO A 127 2.18 6.81 3.08
CA PRO A 127 2.60 7.76 4.11
C PRO A 127 2.94 7.04 5.41
N ALA A 128 3.86 7.57 6.22
CA ALA A 128 4.22 7.00 7.54
C ALA A 128 3.00 6.74 8.45
N SER A 129 1.97 7.59 8.33
CA SER A 129 0.72 7.50 9.10
C SER A 129 -0.32 6.51 8.54
N TRP A 130 0.04 5.68 7.55
CA TRP A 130 -0.90 4.85 6.79
C TRP A 130 -1.72 3.90 7.68
N ILE A 131 -1.07 3.08 8.50
CA ILE A 131 -1.76 2.15 9.42
C ILE A 131 -2.67 2.92 10.37
N SER A 132 -2.12 3.89 11.10
CA SER A 132 -2.83 4.64 12.14
C SER A 132 -4.06 5.37 11.61
N LYS A 133 -3.97 5.97 10.41
CA LYS A 133 -5.11 6.62 9.75
C LYS A 133 -6.16 5.63 9.28
N HIS A 134 -5.75 4.47 8.75
CA HIS A 134 -6.71 3.43 8.38
C HIS A 134 -7.48 2.93 9.60
N LEU A 135 -6.77 2.64 10.70
CA LEU A 135 -7.37 2.19 11.96
C LEU A 135 -8.29 3.24 12.58
N ALA A 136 -7.94 4.53 12.53
CA ALA A 136 -8.75 5.60 13.08
C ALA A 136 -10.10 5.79 12.35
N CYS A 137 -10.18 5.40 11.07
CA CYS A 137 -11.43 5.42 10.31
C CYS A 137 -12.22 4.11 10.39
N TRP A 138 -11.64 3.05 10.96
CA TRP A 138 -12.25 1.74 11.05
C TRP A 138 -13.40 1.73 12.07
N LYS A 139 -14.54 1.16 11.69
CA LYS A 139 -15.73 1.05 12.54
C LYS A 139 -16.18 -0.40 12.67
N THR A 140 -16.77 -0.75 13.81
CA THR A 140 -17.38 -2.07 14.02
C THR A 140 -18.41 -2.36 12.91
N GLY A 141 -18.30 -3.54 12.31
CA GLY A 141 -19.15 -3.97 11.19
C GLY A 141 -18.58 -3.67 9.80
N MET A 142 -17.47 -2.93 9.69
CA MET A 142 -16.76 -2.78 8.42
C MET A 142 -16.02 -4.07 8.03
N GLY A 143 -16.17 -4.49 6.77
CA GLY A 143 -15.42 -5.62 6.20
C GLY A 143 -14.20 -5.19 5.38
N VAL A 144 -14.28 -4.02 4.72
CA VAL A 144 -13.23 -3.49 3.85
C VAL A 144 -13.18 -1.97 3.97
N GLN A 145 -11.98 -1.40 3.93
CA GLN A 145 -11.74 0.03 3.83
C GLN A 145 -10.63 0.29 2.81
N SER A 146 -10.87 1.18 1.85
CA SER A 146 -9.86 1.58 0.87
C SER A 146 -9.48 3.05 1.04
N GLY A 147 -8.20 3.33 0.87
CA GLY A 147 -7.72 4.68 0.58
C GLY A 147 -7.81 4.98 -0.91
N PHE A 148 -7.23 6.11 -1.32
CA PHE A 148 -7.02 6.44 -2.73
C PHE A 148 -5.56 6.81 -2.95
N SER A 149 -5.04 6.48 -4.14
CA SER A 149 -3.67 6.80 -4.54
C SER A 149 -3.67 8.02 -5.44
N LEU A 150 -2.71 8.92 -5.20
CA LEU A 150 -2.48 10.09 -6.05
C LEU A 150 -1.19 9.90 -6.85
N VAL A 151 -1.17 10.46 -8.06
CA VAL A 151 0.03 10.46 -8.90
C VAL A 151 1.09 11.38 -8.28
N LYS A 152 2.29 10.85 -8.03
CA LYS A 152 3.43 11.64 -7.57
C LYS A 152 3.87 12.60 -8.68
N THR A 153 3.88 13.89 -8.38
CA THR A 153 4.12 14.94 -9.38
C THR A 153 5.57 15.43 -9.33
N LYS A 154 6.13 15.77 -10.50
CA LYS A 154 7.50 16.31 -10.64
C LYS A 154 7.54 17.68 -11.31
N ASN A 155 6.47 18.02 -12.03
CA ASN A 155 6.36 19.25 -12.80
C ASN A 155 4.89 19.69 -12.91
N PHE A 156 4.68 20.88 -13.47
CA PHE A 156 3.36 21.48 -13.63
C PHE A 156 2.37 20.56 -14.37
N PHE A 157 2.79 19.92 -15.47
CA PHE A 157 1.92 19.03 -16.24
C PHE A 157 1.47 17.80 -15.42
N SER A 158 2.39 17.15 -14.72
CA SER A 158 2.06 16.04 -13.82
C SER A 158 1.15 16.47 -12.65
N SER A 159 1.24 17.72 -12.20
CA SER A 159 0.32 18.28 -11.19
C SER A 159 -1.10 18.44 -11.72
N MET A 160 -1.28 18.86 -12.97
CA MET A 160 -2.60 18.87 -13.61
C MET A 160 -3.16 17.44 -13.73
N GLN A 161 -2.34 16.48 -14.19
CA GLN A 161 -2.75 15.08 -14.30
C GLN A 161 -3.14 14.46 -12.94
N MET A 162 -2.48 14.84 -11.85
CA MET A 162 -2.86 14.41 -10.50
C MET A 162 -4.25 14.93 -10.09
N ILE A 163 -4.60 16.17 -10.47
CA ILE A 163 -5.95 16.73 -10.21
C ILE A 163 -6.99 15.99 -11.02
N ASP A 164 -6.75 15.80 -12.33
CA ASP A 164 -7.62 15.04 -13.21
C ASP A 164 -7.88 13.64 -12.66
N TRP A 165 -6.82 12.96 -12.20
CA TRP A 165 -6.89 11.66 -11.56
C TRP A 165 -7.70 11.68 -10.26
N GLY A 166 -7.45 12.67 -9.39
CA GLY A 166 -8.20 12.83 -8.14
C GLY A 166 -9.69 13.08 -8.37
N LEU A 167 -10.04 13.88 -9.39
CA LEU A 167 -11.42 14.10 -9.81
C LEU A 167 -12.06 12.82 -10.36
N ALA A 168 -11.34 12.09 -11.23
CA ALA A 168 -11.81 10.82 -11.78
C ALA A 168 -12.11 9.80 -10.67
N LEU A 169 -11.22 9.67 -9.68
CA LEU A 169 -11.42 8.81 -8.52
C LEU A 169 -12.64 9.21 -7.69
N GLY A 170 -12.90 10.51 -7.52
CA GLY A 170 -14.11 11.01 -6.85
C GLY A 170 -15.42 10.71 -7.60
N MET A 171 -15.34 10.46 -8.91
CA MET A 171 -16.50 10.08 -9.73
C MET A 171 -16.76 8.57 -9.74
N VAL A 172 -15.76 7.75 -9.41
CA VAL A 172 -15.93 6.30 -9.24
C VAL A 172 -16.63 6.05 -7.90
N LYS A 173 -17.95 5.84 -7.97
CA LYS A 173 -18.72 5.35 -6.83
C LYS A 173 -18.46 3.86 -6.67
N ILE A 174 -17.79 3.49 -5.57
CA ILE A 174 -17.63 2.11 -5.11
C ILE A 174 -18.71 1.85 -4.05
#